data_AF-A0A0Q9ECR1-F1
#
_entry.id   AF-A0A0Q9ECR1-F1
#
_cell.length_a   1.000
_cell.length_b   1.000
_cell.length_c   1.000
_cell.angle_alpha   90.00
_cell.angle_beta   90.00
_cell.angle_gamma   90.00
#
_symmetry.space_group_name_H-M   'P 1'
#
loop_
_entity.id
_entity.type
_entity.pdbx_description
1 polymer ?
#
loop_
_entity_poly.entity_id
_entity_poly.type
_entity_poly.pdbx_seq_one_letter_code
_entity_poly.pdbx_strand_id
1 'polypeptide(L)'
;MNLATLSLAAALALIAAPAAAAPPQATSLLIDCERPALPDQQAVARLTGIDNLSQAYAVRARLMADASRACNRDGARQVRLVLAPQAGDARRLAAAR
;
A
#
# COMPACT_ATOMS: atom_id res chain seq x y z
N MET A 1 -25.39 25.34 53.77
CA MET A 1 -25.13 26.20 52.59
C MET A 1 -23.67 25.99 52.22
N ASN A 2 -23.41 25.14 51.23
CA ASN A 2 -22.07 24.64 50.93
C ASN A 2 -21.44 25.47 49.80
N LEU A 3 -20.36 26.17 50.14
CA LEU A 3 -19.45 26.85 49.22
C LEU A 3 -18.47 25.81 48.65
N ALA A 4 -18.61 25.43 47.39
CA ALA A 4 -17.56 24.69 46.67
C ALA A 4 -17.79 24.72 45.15
N THR A 5 -17.64 25.90 44.54
CA THR A 5 -17.47 26.04 43.10
C THR A 5 -16.01 26.39 42.84
N LEU A 6 -15.18 25.40 42.54
CA LEU A 6 -13.82 25.57 42.07
C LEU A 6 -13.59 24.67 40.86
N SER A 7 -13.76 25.32 39.70
CA SER A 7 -12.94 25.25 38.49
C SER A 7 -12.14 23.97 38.21
N LEU A 8 -12.33 23.40 37.01
CA LEU A 8 -11.18 22.91 36.24
C LEU A 8 -11.47 23.02 34.73
N ALA A 9 -10.96 24.10 34.15
CA ALA A 9 -10.77 24.24 32.72
C ALA A 9 -9.54 23.44 32.31
N ALA A 10 -9.67 22.59 31.30
CA ALA A 10 -8.54 22.05 30.56
C ALA A 10 -8.98 21.80 29.11
N ALA A 11 -8.89 22.85 28.30
CA ALA A 11 -9.02 22.74 26.85
C ALA A 11 -7.77 22.04 26.30
N LEU A 12 -7.90 20.77 25.95
CA LEU A 12 -6.88 19.99 25.24
C LEU A 12 -6.86 20.42 23.77
N ALA A 13 -6.11 21.47 23.47
CA ALA A 13 -5.70 21.77 22.10
C ALA A 13 -4.60 20.79 21.69
N LEU A 14 -4.98 19.61 21.17
CA LEU A 14 -4.05 18.73 20.47
C LEU A 14 -3.67 19.39 19.15
N ILE A 15 -2.50 20.02 19.12
CA ILE A 15 -1.84 20.43 17.89
C ILE A 15 -1.38 19.16 17.18
N ALA A 16 -2.21 18.65 16.26
CA ALA A 16 -1.84 17.58 15.37
C ALA A 16 -0.81 18.13 14.37
N ALA A 17 0.48 17.93 14.65
CA ALA A 17 1.52 18.19 13.67
C ALA A 17 1.29 17.30 12.44
N PRO A 18 1.34 17.84 11.21
CA PRO A 18 1.17 17.02 10.02
C PRO A 18 2.36 16.07 9.94
N ALA A 19 2.12 14.78 10.18
CA ALA A 19 3.12 13.75 9.93
C ALA A 19 3.45 13.81 8.43
N ALA A 20 4.69 14.23 8.11
CA ALA A 20 5.21 14.18 6.76
C ALA A 20 5.20 12.71 6.32
N ALA A 21 4.17 12.32 5.56
CA ALA A 21 4.07 10.99 5.00
C ALA A 21 5.26 10.80 4.06
N ALA A 22 6.14 9.85 4.39
CA ALA A 22 7.25 9.47 3.52
C ALA A 22 6.69 9.13 2.12
N PRO A 23 7.38 9.51 1.04
CA PRO A 23 6.93 9.18 -0.30
C PRO A 23 6.73 7.67 -0.39
N PRO A 24 5.59 7.20 -0.92
CA PRO A 24 5.31 5.77 -1.02
C PRO A 24 6.43 5.13 -1.84
N GLN A 25 7.23 4.29 -1.16
CA GLN A 25 8.33 3.60 -1.80
C GLN A 25 7.77 2.58 -2.79
N ALA A 26 8.29 2.58 -4.01
CA ALA A 26 7.90 1.59 -5.01
C ALA A 26 8.31 0.20 -4.52
N THR A 27 7.34 -0.66 -4.25
CA THR A 27 7.62 -2.03 -3.83
C THR A 27 7.83 -2.88 -5.07
N SER A 28 8.98 -3.56 -5.15
CA SER A 28 9.27 -4.47 -6.28
C SER A 28 9.21 -5.93 -5.87
N LEU A 29 8.72 -6.76 -6.76
CA LEU A 29 8.69 -8.21 -6.61
C LEU A 29 9.54 -8.86 -7.70
N LEU A 30 10.43 -9.77 -7.32
CA LEU A 30 11.31 -10.46 -8.25
C LEU A 30 10.81 -11.89 -8.46
N ILE A 31 10.62 -12.27 -9.72
CA ILE A 31 10.07 -13.56 -10.13
C ILE A 31 11.14 -14.31 -10.90
N ASP A 32 11.43 -15.52 -10.44
CA ASP A 32 12.21 -16.51 -11.19
C ASP A 32 11.31 -17.14 -12.25
N CYS A 33 11.70 -17.02 -13.51
CA CYS A 33 10.91 -17.53 -14.63
C CYS A 33 11.00 -19.05 -14.80
N GLU A 34 12.02 -19.71 -14.23
CA GLU A 34 12.10 -21.18 -14.22
C GLU A 34 11.14 -21.79 -13.21
N ARG A 35 10.85 -21.05 -12.13
CA ARG A 35 9.87 -21.43 -11.09
C ARG A 35 9.04 -20.21 -10.68
N PRO A 36 8.08 -19.79 -11.52
CA PRO A 36 7.29 -18.60 -11.27
C PRO A 36 6.36 -18.81 -10.07
N ALA A 37 6.84 -18.40 -8.90
CA ALA A 37 6.08 -18.34 -7.66
C ALA A 37 5.82 -16.87 -7.31
N LEU A 38 4.55 -16.47 -7.30
CA LEU A 38 4.15 -15.22 -6.66
C LEU A 38 3.85 -15.47 -5.19
N PRO A 39 3.90 -14.40 -4.37
CA PRO A 39 3.39 -14.43 -3.02
C PRO A 39 1.94 -14.91 -2.97
N ASP A 40 1.58 -15.49 -1.84
CA ASP A 40 0.19 -15.79 -1.53
C ASP A 40 -0.66 -14.50 -1.49
N GLN A 41 -1.98 -14.67 -1.45
CA GLN A 41 -2.93 -13.56 -1.48
C GLN A 41 -2.76 -12.60 -0.29
N GLN A 42 -2.39 -13.10 0.89
CA GLN A 42 -2.21 -12.27 2.08
C GLN A 42 -0.93 -11.45 1.98
N ALA A 43 0.12 -12.00 1.39
CA ALA A 43 1.34 -11.28 1.07
C ALA A 43 1.09 -10.21 0.00
N VAL A 44 0.28 -10.50 -1.03
CA VAL A 44 -0.16 -9.48 -1.99
C VAL A 44 -0.95 -8.37 -1.31
N ALA A 45 -1.90 -8.71 -0.43
CA ALA A 45 -2.67 -7.73 0.36
C ALA A 45 -1.75 -6.81 1.18
N ARG A 46 -0.81 -7.38 1.94
CA ARG A 46 0.19 -6.60 2.71
C ARG A 46 1.07 -5.72 1.82
N LEU A 47 1.50 -6.23 0.68
CA LEU A 47 2.41 -5.54 -0.24
C LEU A 47 1.71 -4.39 -0.99
N THR A 48 0.41 -4.50 -1.21
CA THR A 48 -0.41 -3.52 -1.94
C THR A 48 -1.20 -2.59 -1.03
N GLY A 49 -1.28 -2.89 0.28
CA GLY A 49 -2.17 -2.19 1.21
C GLY A 49 -3.65 -2.45 0.95
N ILE A 50 -4.00 -3.56 0.29
CA ILE A 50 -5.39 -3.91 0.00
C ILE A 50 -5.96 -4.74 1.16
N ASP A 51 -6.90 -4.15 1.90
CA ASP A 51 -7.57 -4.83 3.02
C ASP A 51 -8.67 -5.81 2.55
N ASN A 52 -9.15 -5.65 1.32
CA ASN A 52 -10.15 -6.54 0.72
C ASN A 52 -9.49 -7.73 0.01
N LEU A 53 -9.63 -8.93 0.58
CA LEU A 53 -9.04 -10.14 0.01
C LEU A 53 -9.49 -10.42 -1.43
N SER A 54 -10.75 -10.23 -1.78
CA SER A 54 -11.22 -10.44 -3.16
C SER A 54 -10.55 -9.49 -4.16
N GLN A 55 -10.30 -8.25 -3.78
CA GLN A 55 -9.51 -7.30 -4.59
C GLN A 55 -8.03 -7.72 -4.66
N ALA A 56 -7.46 -8.17 -3.55
CA ALA A 56 -6.09 -8.69 -3.52
C ALA A 56 -5.92 -9.91 -4.43
N TYR A 57 -6.95 -10.77 -4.53
CA TYR A 57 -6.98 -11.88 -5.48
C TYR A 57 -6.94 -11.41 -6.93
N ALA A 58 -7.78 -10.42 -7.29
CA ALA A 58 -7.80 -9.86 -8.65
C ALA A 58 -6.44 -9.26 -9.03
N VAL A 59 -5.80 -8.54 -8.10
CA VAL A 59 -4.44 -8.01 -8.30
C VAL A 59 -3.43 -9.12 -8.47
N ARG A 60 -3.47 -10.16 -7.62
CA ARG A 60 -2.60 -11.34 -7.75
C ARG A 60 -2.74 -12.02 -9.12
N ALA A 61 -3.97 -12.21 -9.60
CA ALA A 61 -4.22 -12.82 -10.90
C ALA A 61 -3.64 -11.99 -12.05
N ARG A 62 -3.72 -10.65 -11.96
CA ARG A 62 -3.12 -9.76 -12.95
C ARG A 62 -1.59 -9.82 -12.93
N LEU A 63 -0.97 -9.80 -11.74
CA LEU A 63 0.47 -9.94 -11.58
C LEU A 63 0.97 -11.27 -12.17
N MET A 64 0.21 -12.37 -12.02
CA MET A 64 0.55 -13.64 -12.64
C MET A 64 0.59 -13.56 -14.16
N ALA A 65 -0.42 -12.94 -14.75
CA ALA A 65 -0.50 -12.80 -16.20
C ALA A 65 0.63 -11.91 -16.74
N ASP A 66 0.98 -10.83 -16.03
CA ASP A 66 2.09 -9.95 -16.38
C ASP A 66 3.44 -10.67 -16.27
N ALA A 67 3.66 -11.40 -15.18
CA ALA A 67 4.86 -12.21 -14.96
C ALA A 67 5.04 -13.26 -16.06
N SER A 68 3.99 -14.04 -16.34
CA SER A 68 4.01 -15.07 -17.38
C SER A 68 4.33 -14.49 -18.76
N ARG A 69 3.68 -13.38 -19.13
CA ARG A 69 3.97 -12.68 -20.38
C ARG A 69 5.41 -12.19 -20.46
N ALA A 70 5.94 -11.64 -19.38
CA ALA A 70 7.31 -11.12 -19.33
C ALA A 70 8.36 -12.24 -19.39
N CYS A 71 8.15 -13.33 -18.64
CA CYS A 71 9.03 -14.50 -18.66
C CYS A 71 9.13 -15.13 -20.06
N ASN A 72 8.00 -15.19 -20.77
CA ASN A 72 7.96 -15.74 -22.12
C ASN A 72 8.60 -14.85 -23.18
N ARG A 73 8.84 -13.55 -22.91
CA ARG A 73 9.08 -12.59 -24.00
C ARG A 73 10.49 -12.59 -24.57
N ASP A 74 11.52 -13.03 -23.86
CA ASP A 74 12.91 -13.03 -24.37
C ASP A 74 13.77 -14.15 -23.75
N GLY A 75 13.14 -15.22 -23.25
CA GLY A 75 13.84 -16.24 -22.46
C GLY A 75 14.43 -15.68 -21.16
N ALA A 76 13.80 -14.64 -20.61
CA ALA A 76 14.24 -14.00 -19.37
C ALA A 76 14.27 -15.03 -18.23
N ARG A 77 15.38 -15.09 -17.49
CA ARG A 77 15.47 -15.92 -16.28
C ARG A 77 14.78 -15.30 -15.08
N GLN A 78 14.69 -13.97 -15.07
CA GLN A 78 14.10 -13.21 -13.97
C GLN A 78 13.33 -12.00 -14.48
N VAL A 79 12.21 -11.71 -13.82
CA VAL A 79 11.37 -10.53 -14.08
C VAL A 79 11.20 -9.76 -12.78
N ARG A 80 11.41 -8.45 -12.82
CA ARG A 80 11.09 -7.53 -11.72
C ARG A 80 9.76 -6.83 -12.01
N LEU A 81 8.74 -7.13 -11.23
CA LEU A 81 7.50 -6.37 -11.20
C LEU A 81 7.67 -5.19 -10.23
N VAL A 82 7.33 -3.98 -10.67
CA VAL A 82 7.37 -2.78 -9.82
C VAL A 82 5.94 -2.31 -9.61
N LEU A 83 5.50 -2.31 -8.36
CA LEU A 83 4.24 -1.69 -7.99
C LEU A 83 4.50 -0.22 -7.68
N ALA A 84 4.18 0.63 -8.65
CA ALA A 84 4.19 2.07 -8.46
C ALA A 84 2.79 2.54 -7.99
N PRO A 85 2.71 3.44 -7.00
CA PRO A 85 1.48 4.15 -6.69
C PRO A 85 0.99 4.84 -7.95
N GLN A 86 -0.27 4.62 -8.35
CA GLN A 86 -0.78 5.30 -9.53
C GLN A 86 -0.87 6.80 -9.23
N ALA A 87 -0.36 7.64 -10.14
CA ALA A 87 -0.29 9.09 -9.95
C ALA A 87 -1.67 9.73 -9.65
N GLY A 88 -2.76 9.08 -10.04
CA GLY A 88 -4.13 9.49 -9.70
C GLY A 88 -4.45 9.42 -8.20
N ASP A 89 -3.93 8.43 -7.49
CA ASP A 89 -4.14 8.27 -6.05
C ASP A 89 -3.35 9.30 -5.26
N ALA A 90 -2.10 9.56 -5.66
CA ALA A 90 -1.27 10.61 -5.07
C ALA A 90 -1.92 12.00 -5.22
N ARG A 91 -2.52 12.28 -6.38
CA ARG A 91 -3.22 13.56 -6.64
C ARG A 91 -4.50 13.71 -5.82
N ARG A 92 -5.26 12.62 -5.62
CA ARG A 92 -6.46 12.62 -4.75
C ARG A 92 -6.10 12.75 -3.27
N LEU A 93 -5.06 12.07 -2.81
CA LEU A 93 -4.53 12.20 -1.44
C LEU A 93 -3.97 13.60 -1.17
N ALA A 94 -3.35 14.24 -2.16
CA ALA A 94 -2.90 15.63 -2.07
C ALA A 94 -4.06 16.63 -2.07
N ALA A 95 -5.17 16.34 -2.77
CA ALA A 95 -6.34 17.19 -2.83
C ALA A 95 -7.32 17.02 -1.64
N ALA A 96 -7.16 15.96 -0.84
CA ALA A 96 -7.95 15.67 0.35
C ALA A 96 -7.32 16.25 1.64
N ARG A 97 -6.22 16.98 1.53
CA ARG A 97 -5.57 17.74 2.61
C ARG A 97 -5.83 19.23 2.43
#